data_AF-A0A4Q4VYI6-F1
#
_entry.id   AF-A0A4Q4VYI6-F1
#
_cell.length_a   1.000
_cell.length_b   1.000
_cell.length_c   1.000
_cell.angle_alpha   90.00
_cell.angle_beta   90.00
_cell.angle_gamma   90.00
#
_symmetry.space_group_name_H-M   'P 1'
#
loop_
_entity.id
_entity.type
_entity.pdbx_description
1 polymer ?
#
loop_
_entity_poly.entity_id
_entity_poly.type
_entity_poly.pdbx_seq_one_letter_code
_entity_poly.pdbx_strand_id
1 'polypeptide(L)'
;MEDTPIEETPDLALETPPSSSTSYIPPSIDAAATLAGESYTYFSPVPASLLPPTTTTSASASATTSSEGPRGPPCVLGVDEAGRGPVLGPMVYGVFYLPAELSERLLKERHRFDDSKVLTPAVRTQLMRELCTPPSHSSDPALAPAEPTLHTHAGYAIASLSARSIGANMLRSGSSYNLNAQAQDATADLVRGVMARGVDVREIYVDTVGPPAAYQARLQRLFPTARVTVAKKADSLYPCVSAASVCAKVTRDAALGVLYEGRSRAGAGSRKRKLREGEGEGQSEGGEKRRRGGEEEEEEEEGGEGRGEEQEEQGWGSGYPSDARCTAWLRRNMHPVFGWGPECRFSWGTARDLLEGKGGVRVEWPAVADDDDEGMSRLTDFFVDAGAREKDADELGSWFGTPAGLEAF
;
A
#
# COMPACT_ATOMS: atom_id res chain seq x y z
N MET A 1 -7.42 24.56 18.91
CA MET A 1 -6.76 24.58 17.58
C MET A 1 -5.36 24.07 17.82
N GLU A 2 -5.21 22.75 17.83
CA GLU A 2 -3.90 22.12 18.01
C GLU A 2 -3.17 22.12 16.66
N ASP A 3 -1.90 22.52 16.70
CA ASP A 3 -0.97 22.52 15.57
C ASP A 3 -0.93 21.14 14.89
N THR A 4 -1.61 21.03 13.74
CA THR A 4 -1.29 20.00 12.75
C THR A 4 0.19 20.16 12.37
N PRO A 5 1.04 19.14 12.53
CA PRO A 5 2.41 19.21 12.04
C PRO A 5 2.38 19.52 10.54
N ILE A 6 3.19 20.48 10.12
CA ILE A 6 3.47 20.72 8.70
C ILE A 6 4.04 19.41 8.15
N GLU A 7 3.22 18.60 7.48
CA GLU A 7 3.70 17.51 6.65
C GLU A 7 4.61 18.15 5.59
N GLU A 8 5.90 17.81 5.61
CA GLU A 8 6.83 18.22 4.55
C GLU A 8 6.19 17.81 3.22
N THR A 9 5.95 18.79 2.34
CA THR A 9 5.35 18.52 1.04
C THR A 9 6.28 17.55 0.29
N PRO A 10 5.83 16.34 -0.04
CA PRO A 10 6.70 15.34 -0.65
C PRO A 10 7.19 15.83 -2.01
N ASP A 11 8.46 15.55 -2.32
CA ASP A 11 9.03 15.85 -3.63
C ASP A 11 8.36 14.96 -4.68
N LEU A 12 7.41 15.53 -5.42
CA LEU A 12 6.60 14.83 -6.41
C LEU A 12 7.46 14.15 -7.49
N ALA A 13 8.66 14.66 -7.78
CA ALA A 13 9.54 14.05 -8.77
C ALA A 13 10.15 12.73 -8.25
N LEU A 14 10.47 12.65 -6.96
CA LEU A 14 11.00 11.44 -6.31
C LEU A 14 9.91 10.39 -6.01
N GLU A 15 8.67 10.84 -5.84
CA GLU A 15 7.51 10.00 -5.53
C GLU A 15 6.73 9.52 -6.78
N THR A 16 7.00 10.11 -7.95
CA THR A 16 6.43 9.68 -9.22
C THR A 16 7.16 8.43 -9.69
N PRO A 17 6.47 7.28 -9.87
CA PRO A 17 7.12 6.09 -10.43
C PRO A 17 7.61 6.37 -11.86
N PRO A 18 8.77 5.84 -12.26
CA PRO A 18 9.32 6.05 -13.59
C PRO A 18 8.37 5.47 -14.66
N SER A 19 8.16 6.22 -15.75
CA SER A 19 7.16 5.91 -16.80
C SER A 19 7.46 4.69 -17.70
N SER A 20 8.36 3.76 -17.33
CA SER A 20 8.75 2.66 -18.22
C SER A 20 8.16 1.30 -17.80
N SER A 21 7.58 0.62 -18.79
CA SER A 21 7.05 -0.76 -18.78
C SER A 21 8.12 -1.86 -18.58
N THR A 22 9.22 -1.53 -17.90
CA THR A 22 10.40 -2.38 -17.63
C THR A 22 10.95 -2.11 -16.21
N SER A 23 10.11 -1.63 -15.30
CA SER A 23 10.48 -1.49 -13.89
C SER A 23 10.70 -2.87 -13.27
N TYR A 24 11.74 -2.99 -12.45
CA TYR A 24 12.04 -4.21 -11.72
C TYR A 24 10.93 -4.48 -10.70
N ILE A 25 10.33 -5.67 -10.78
CA ILE A 25 9.32 -6.13 -9.82
C ILE A 25 10.04 -6.95 -8.74
N PRO A 26 10.14 -6.46 -7.50
CA PRO A 26 10.77 -7.23 -6.43
C PRO A 26 9.92 -8.46 -6.08
N PRO A 27 10.53 -9.54 -5.54
CA PRO A 27 9.80 -10.74 -5.10
C PRO A 27 8.74 -10.47 -4.03
N SER A 28 8.79 -9.30 -3.38
CA SER A 28 7.79 -8.83 -2.43
C SER A 28 6.47 -8.40 -3.06
N ILE A 29 6.35 -8.38 -4.39
CA ILE A 29 5.08 -8.06 -5.06
C ILE A 29 4.25 -9.32 -5.26
N ASP A 30 3.11 -9.37 -4.57
CA ASP A 30 2.02 -10.28 -4.93
C ASP A 30 1.07 -9.54 -5.87
N ALA A 31 1.22 -9.77 -7.18
CA ALA A 31 0.42 -9.09 -8.18
C ALA A 31 -1.08 -9.45 -8.08
N ALA A 32 -1.40 -10.69 -7.69
CA ALA A 32 -2.78 -11.14 -7.57
C ALA A 32 -3.47 -10.46 -6.40
N ALA A 33 -2.86 -10.49 -5.20
CA ALA A 33 -3.36 -9.78 -4.03
C ALA A 33 -3.47 -8.27 -4.26
N THR A 34 -2.45 -7.68 -4.92
CA THR A 34 -2.43 -6.26 -5.26
C THR A 34 -3.61 -5.87 -6.16
N LEU A 35 -3.85 -6.61 -7.25
CA LEU A 35 -4.98 -6.37 -8.15
C LEU A 35 -6.33 -6.64 -7.49
N ALA A 36 -6.39 -7.60 -6.57
CA ALA A 36 -7.60 -7.91 -5.79
C ALA A 36 -7.90 -6.84 -4.72
N GLY A 37 -6.96 -5.94 -4.41
CA GLY A 37 -7.08 -4.97 -3.33
C GLY A 37 -6.90 -5.57 -1.94
N GLU A 38 -6.14 -6.65 -1.84
CA GLU A 38 -5.87 -7.35 -0.58
C GLU A 38 -4.58 -6.83 0.07
N SER A 39 -4.60 -6.71 1.40
CA SER A 39 -3.37 -6.48 2.15
C SER A 39 -2.61 -7.79 2.30
N TYR A 40 -1.28 -7.74 2.27
CA TYR A 40 -0.45 -8.93 2.40
C TYR A 40 0.90 -8.62 3.05
N THR A 41 1.55 -9.66 3.55
CA THR A 41 2.92 -9.57 4.09
C THR A 41 3.85 -10.47 3.30
N TYR A 42 5.08 -10.01 3.07
CA TYR A 42 6.13 -10.81 2.47
C TYR A 42 7.35 -10.80 3.39
N PHE A 43 7.98 -11.97 3.56
CA PHE A 43 9.24 -12.12 4.27
C PHE A 43 10.26 -12.74 3.31
N SER A 44 11.42 -12.10 3.14
CA SER A 44 12.50 -12.71 2.38
C SER A 44 12.96 -14.01 3.05
N PRO A 45 13.51 -14.97 2.29
CA PRO A 45 14.26 -16.07 2.89
C PRO A 45 15.31 -15.52 3.86
N VAL A 46 15.42 -16.13 5.04
CA VAL A 46 16.43 -15.71 6.04
C VAL A 46 17.78 -16.29 5.63
N PRO A 47 18.81 -15.47 5.40
CA PRO A 47 20.15 -15.99 5.11
C PRO A 47 20.67 -16.86 6.24
N ALA A 48 21.38 -17.94 5.90
CA ALA A 48 21.94 -18.86 6.88
C ALA A 48 22.92 -18.16 7.86
N SER A 49 23.57 -17.08 7.43
CA SER A 49 24.43 -16.23 8.26
C SER A 49 23.71 -15.60 9.45
N LEU A 50 22.38 -15.50 9.43
CA LEU A 50 21.56 -14.88 10.49
C LEU A 50 20.96 -15.89 11.46
N LEU A 51 21.11 -17.19 11.17
CA LEU A 51 20.54 -18.27 11.95
C LEU A 51 21.58 -18.87 12.90
N PRO A 52 21.15 -19.54 13.99
CA PRO A 52 22.05 -20.29 14.83
C PRO A 52 22.86 -21.32 14.04
N PRO A 53 24.13 -21.58 14.40
CA PRO A 53 24.93 -22.61 13.75
C PRO A 53 24.28 -23.98 13.92
N THR A 54 23.99 -24.67 12.81
CA THR A 54 23.50 -26.05 12.82
C THR A 54 24.61 -26.98 13.30
N THR A 55 24.60 -27.35 14.57
CA THR A 55 25.52 -28.34 15.13
C THR A 55 25.18 -29.75 14.62
N THR A 56 25.65 -30.10 13.43
CA THR A 56 25.73 -31.49 12.97
C THR A 56 27.16 -31.96 13.16
N THR A 57 27.54 -32.34 14.38
CA THR A 57 28.53 -33.38 14.74
C THR A 57 28.66 -33.39 16.26
N SER A 58 28.50 -34.58 16.84
CA SER A 58 28.72 -34.97 18.23
C SER A 58 29.63 -34.06 19.06
N ALA A 59 29.10 -33.42 20.10
CA ALA A 59 29.91 -32.84 21.16
C ALA A 59 29.29 -33.13 22.54
N SER A 60 29.83 -34.15 23.18
CA SER A 60 30.03 -34.17 24.61
C SER A 60 30.91 -32.97 24.98
N ALA A 61 30.34 -31.89 25.53
CA ALA A 61 31.10 -30.91 26.31
C ALA A 61 30.17 -30.04 27.16
N SER A 62 30.28 -30.25 28.47
CA SER A 62 30.12 -29.29 29.57
C SER A 62 28.95 -28.31 29.51
N ALA A 63 27.84 -28.74 30.14
CA ALA A 63 26.74 -27.88 30.53
C ALA A 63 27.18 -26.85 31.59
N THR A 64 27.63 -25.69 31.13
CA THR A 64 27.51 -24.45 31.89
C THR A 64 26.09 -23.90 31.68
N THR A 65 25.43 -23.61 32.79
CA THR A 65 24.04 -23.18 32.90
C THR A 65 23.81 -21.80 32.28
N SER A 66 23.59 -21.73 30.98
CA SER A 66 22.85 -20.64 30.34
C SER A 66 21.59 -21.25 29.72
N SER A 67 20.41 -20.85 30.19
CA SER A 67 19.11 -21.41 29.80
C SER A 67 18.66 -21.07 28.38
N GLU A 68 19.57 -20.61 27.52
CA GLU A 68 19.27 -20.18 26.16
C GLU A 68 20.04 -21.08 25.20
N GLY A 69 19.33 -21.72 24.27
CA GLY A 69 19.94 -22.51 23.20
C GLY A 69 20.85 -21.67 22.29
N PRO A 70 21.54 -22.29 21.32
CA PRO A 70 22.40 -21.55 20.40
C PRO A 70 21.61 -20.46 19.67
N ARG A 71 22.13 -19.23 19.67
CA ARG A 71 21.55 -18.06 19.00
C ARG A 71 22.34 -17.72 17.74
N GLY A 72 21.68 -17.11 16.77
CA GLY A 72 22.35 -16.45 15.63
C GLY A 72 23.10 -15.20 16.08
N PRO A 73 23.82 -14.52 15.17
CA PRO A 73 24.48 -13.26 15.49
C PRO A 73 23.45 -12.18 15.89
N PRO A 74 23.79 -11.28 16.82
CA PRO A 74 22.90 -10.20 17.22
C PRO A 74 22.64 -9.27 16.03
N CYS A 75 21.36 -9.06 15.71
CA CYS A 75 20.93 -8.28 14.56
C CYS A 75 20.35 -6.92 14.96
N VAL A 76 20.59 -5.92 14.11
CA VAL A 76 19.84 -4.66 14.12
C VAL A 76 18.72 -4.74 13.09
N LEU A 77 17.58 -4.11 13.39
CA LEU A 77 16.42 -4.06 12.51
C LEU A 77 15.97 -2.60 12.36
N GLY A 78 15.86 -2.14 11.12
CA GLY A 78 15.26 -0.85 10.77
C GLY A 78 13.83 -1.02 10.30
N VAL A 79 12.98 -0.04 10.60
CA VAL A 79 11.58 0.04 10.18
C VAL A 79 11.31 1.40 9.56
N ASP A 80 10.70 1.42 8.38
CA ASP A 80 10.22 2.63 7.73
C ASP A 80 8.98 2.32 6.87
N GLU A 81 8.29 3.34 6.39
CA GLU A 81 7.13 3.22 5.51
C GLU A 81 7.25 4.01 4.21
N ALA A 82 6.35 3.69 3.28
CA ALA A 82 6.12 4.45 2.06
C ALA A 82 4.63 4.57 1.75
N GLY A 83 4.23 5.70 1.21
CA GLY A 83 2.85 5.91 0.77
C GLY A 83 1.86 6.18 1.91
N ARG A 84 2.24 6.91 2.96
CA ARG A 84 1.28 7.34 3.99
C ARG A 84 0.28 8.36 3.47
N GLY A 85 0.73 9.40 2.76
CA GLY A 85 -0.11 10.50 2.26
C GLY A 85 -0.92 10.31 0.96
N PRO A 86 -0.51 9.47 -0.02
CA PRO A 86 -1.23 9.30 -1.28
C PRO A 86 -2.69 8.89 -1.12
N VAL A 87 -3.55 9.39 -2.00
CA VAL A 87 -4.94 8.91 -2.16
C VAL A 87 -5.02 7.68 -3.05
N LEU A 88 -3.97 7.41 -3.85
CA LEU A 88 -3.85 6.21 -4.68
C LEU A 88 -2.78 5.26 -4.15
N GLY A 89 -3.07 3.96 -4.23
CA GLY A 89 -2.16 2.86 -3.94
C GLY A 89 -2.07 2.44 -2.48
N PRO A 90 -1.30 1.37 -2.20
CA PRO A 90 -1.11 0.85 -0.85
C PRO A 90 -0.20 1.76 -0.01
N MET A 91 -0.28 1.59 1.31
CA MET A 91 0.76 2.04 2.23
C MET A 91 1.63 0.83 2.57
N VAL A 92 2.94 0.93 2.37
CA VAL A 92 3.87 -0.19 2.55
C VAL A 92 4.76 0.08 3.76
N TYR A 93 4.72 -0.81 4.74
CA TYR A 93 5.72 -0.89 5.81
C TYR A 93 6.83 -1.83 5.39
N GLY A 94 8.08 -1.42 5.57
CA GLY A 94 9.26 -2.22 5.33
C GLY A 94 10.08 -2.40 6.60
N VAL A 95 10.63 -3.59 6.77
CA VAL A 95 11.68 -3.86 7.75
C VAL A 95 12.91 -4.42 7.05
N PHE A 96 14.08 -4.02 7.51
CA PHE A 96 15.37 -4.51 7.03
C PHE A 96 16.24 -4.91 8.23
N TYR A 97 16.91 -6.06 8.15
CA TYR A 97 17.69 -6.58 9.27
C TYR A 97 18.98 -7.27 8.82
N LEU A 98 20.02 -7.13 9.63
CA LEU A 98 21.37 -7.67 9.41
C LEU A 98 22.17 -7.74 10.73
N PRO A 99 23.31 -8.46 10.79
CA PRO A 99 24.17 -8.50 11.96
C PRO A 99 24.66 -7.10 12.34
N ALA A 100 24.60 -6.77 13.63
CA ALA A 100 24.93 -5.44 14.14
C ALA A 100 26.35 -4.99 13.74
N GLU A 101 27.30 -5.93 13.77
CA GLU A 101 28.70 -5.71 13.38
C GLU A 101 28.89 -5.35 11.90
N LEU A 102 27.95 -5.72 11.03
CA LEU A 102 28.00 -5.43 9.60
C LEU A 102 27.26 -4.15 9.21
N SER A 103 26.44 -3.58 10.11
CA SER A 103 25.58 -2.45 9.79
C SER A 103 26.35 -1.26 9.19
N GLU A 104 27.42 -0.80 9.86
CA GLU A 104 28.18 0.37 9.39
C GLU A 104 28.91 0.07 8.07
N ARG A 105 29.68 -1.02 8.05
CA ARG A 105 30.52 -1.41 6.90
C ARG A 105 29.71 -1.74 5.66
N LEU A 106 28.65 -2.52 5.80
CA LEU A 106 27.86 -2.96 4.66
C LEU A 106 26.94 -1.84 4.18
N LEU A 107 26.23 -1.16 5.08
CA LEU A 107 25.20 -0.21 4.66
C LEU A 107 25.77 1.16 4.31
N LYS A 108 26.60 1.77 5.16
CA LYS A 108 27.15 3.12 4.88
C LYS A 108 28.36 3.08 3.97
N GLU A 109 29.37 2.29 4.30
CA GLU A 109 30.65 2.35 3.58
C GLU A 109 30.54 1.77 2.17
N ARG A 110 29.95 0.57 2.04
CA ARG A 110 29.83 -0.15 0.76
C ARG A 110 28.65 0.33 -0.09
N HIS A 111 27.44 0.32 0.47
CA HIS A 111 26.21 0.55 -0.30
C HIS A 111 25.61 1.96 -0.17
N ARG A 112 26.20 2.84 0.66
CA ARG A 112 25.82 4.26 0.79
C ARG A 112 24.33 4.46 1.13
N PHE A 113 23.81 3.66 2.06
CA PHE A 113 22.54 3.93 2.73
C PHE A 113 22.73 5.06 3.77
N ASP A 114 22.90 6.30 3.31
CA ASP A 114 22.94 7.53 4.13
C ASP A 114 21.93 8.61 3.64
N ASP A 115 21.92 9.77 4.30
CA ASP A 115 20.87 10.81 4.34
C ASP A 115 20.08 11.07 3.03
N SER A 116 18.77 10.94 3.17
CA SER A 116 17.74 10.53 2.20
C SER A 116 17.22 11.61 1.26
N LYS A 117 18.03 12.58 0.83
CA LYS A 117 17.57 13.54 -0.21
C LYS A 117 18.01 13.21 -1.63
N VAL A 118 18.81 12.15 -1.85
CA VAL A 118 19.43 11.89 -3.17
C VAL A 118 19.46 10.41 -3.59
N LEU A 119 18.72 9.49 -2.93
CA LEU A 119 18.53 8.16 -3.52
C LEU A 119 17.45 8.22 -4.61
N THR A 120 17.91 8.38 -5.86
CA THR A 120 17.02 8.37 -7.02
C THR A 120 16.25 7.05 -7.11
N PRO A 121 15.06 7.02 -7.74
CA PRO A 121 14.31 5.79 -7.95
C PRO A 121 15.15 4.66 -8.59
N ALA A 122 16.08 5.02 -9.49
CA ALA A 122 16.99 4.08 -10.12
C ALA A 122 17.96 3.43 -9.12
N VAL A 123 18.57 4.23 -8.22
CA VAL A 123 19.48 3.71 -7.18
C VAL A 123 18.72 2.85 -6.18
N ARG A 124 17.54 3.28 -5.73
CA ARG A 124 16.66 2.46 -4.87
C ARG A 124 16.38 1.09 -5.49
N THR A 125 16.05 1.09 -6.78
CA THR A 125 15.79 -0.13 -7.54
C THR A 125 17.01 -1.03 -7.65
N GLN A 126 18.20 -0.45 -7.87
CA GLN A 126 19.46 -1.21 -7.90
C GLN A 126 19.75 -1.87 -6.55
N LEU A 127 19.67 -1.13 -5.45
CA LEU A 127 19.91 -1.64 -4.11
C LEU A 127 18.93 -2.77 -3.76
N MET A 128 17.65 -2.60 -4.10
CA MET A 128 16.64 -3.65 -3.92
C MET A 128 16.96 -4.90 -4.77
N ARG A 129 17.48 -4.72 -5.99
CA ARG A 129 17.92 -5.83 -6.83
C ARG A 129 19.09 -6.57 -6.18
N GLU A 130 20.13 -5.86 -5.74
CA GLU A 130 21.30 -6.45 -5.05
C GLU A 130 20.92 -7.21 -3.77
N LEU A 131 19.90 -6.75 -3.04
CA LEU A 131 19.33 -7.46 -1.90
C LEU A 131 18.62 -8.76 -2.30
N CYS A 132 17.86 -8.73 -3.40
CA CYS A 132 17.03 -9.86 -3.84
C CYS A 132 17.76 -10.89 -4.70
N THR A 133 18.86 -10.52 -5.35
CA THR A 133 19.58 -11.39 -6.29
C THR A 133 20.85 -11.96 -5.66
N PRO A 134 21.10 -13.28 -5.77
CA PRO A 134 22.38 -13.85 -5.41
C PRO A 134 23.53 -13.18 -6.17
N PRO A 135 24.70 -12.98 -5.52
CA PRO A 135 25.86 -12.42 -6.21
C PRO A 135 26.27 -13.33 -7.38
N SER A 136 26.49 -12.73 -8.55
CA SER A 136 27.05 -13.44 -9.71
C SER A 136 28.45 -13.93 -9.38
N HIS A 137 28.64 -15.25 -9.27
CA HIS A 137 29.91 -15.88 -8.91
C HIS A 137 31.08 -15.35 -9.76
N SER A 138 31.98 -14.58 -9.16
CA SER A 138 33.34 -14.40 -9.70
C SER A 138 34.23 -15.50 -9.12
N SER A 139 34.71 -16.38 -10.00
CA SER A 139 35.86 -17.29 -9.86
C SER A 139 36.05 -18.06 -8.55
N ASP A 140 35.90 -19.38 -8.64
CA ASP A 140 36.40 -20.42 -7.74
C ASP A 140 35.96 -20.34 -6.25
N PRO A 141 34.95 -21.13 -5.81
CA PRO A 141 34.52 -21.20 -4.42
C PRO A 141 35.59 -21.70 -3.43
N ALA A 142 36.77 -22.10 -3.91
CA ALA A 142 37.87 -22.59 -3.08
C ALA A 142 38.86 -21.51 -2.60
N LEU A 143 38.84 -20.26 -3.12
CA LEU A 143 39.98 -19.34 -2.96
C LEU A 143 39.81 -18.12 -2.04
N ALA A 144 38.60 -17.78 -1.58
CA ALA A 144 38.41 -16.72 -0.58
C ALA A 144 37.09 -16.91 0.18
N PRO A 145 37.01 -16.56 1.48
CA PRO A 145 35.71 -16.42 2.13
C PRO A 145 34.94 -15.34 1.38
N ALA A 146 33.77 -15.70 0.84
CA ALA A 146 32.92 -14.78 0.12
C ALA A 146 32.62 -13.56 1.00
N GLU A 147 32.96 -12.37 0.53
CA GLU A 147 32.68 -11.14 1.28
C GLU A 147 31.19 -11.03 1.60
N PRO A 148 30.82 -10.47 2.77
CA PRO A 148 29.42 -10.18 3.08
C PRO A 148 28.77 -9.26 2.05
N THR A 149 27.63 -9.70 1.51
CA THR A 149 26.77 -8.93 0.61
C THR A 149 25.39 -8.75 1.22
N LEU A 150 24.59 -7.82 0.68
CA LEU A 150 23.19 -7.63 1.09
C LEU A 150 22.41 -8.95 1.02
N HIS A 151 22.49 -9.67 -0.09
CA HIS A 151 21.76 -10.94 -0.26
C HIS A 151 22.16 -12.04 0.73
N THR A 152 23.44 -12.08 1.15
CA THR A 152 23.97 -13.18 1.98
C THR A 152 23.93 -12.89 3.47
N HIS A 153 23.80 -11.62 3.87
CA HIS A 153 23.90 -11.18 5.26
C HIS A 153 22.80 -10.20 5.69
N ALA A 154 21.79 -9.98 4.85
CA ALA A 154 20.63 -9.19 5.23
C ALA A 154 19.33 -9.84 4.76
N GLY A 155 18.26 -9.56 5.48
CA GLY A 155 16.92 -9.90 5.09
C GLY A 155 16.00 -8.70 5.18
N TYR A 156 14.84 -8.81 4.56
CA TYR A 156 13.80 -7.80 4.64
C TYR A 156 12.42 -8.44 4.69
N ALA A 157 11.45 -7.68 5.17
CA ALA A 157 10.05 -8.04 5.08
C ALA A 157 9.21 -6.78 4.84
N ILE A 158 8.04 -6.95 4.24
CA ILE A 158 7.10 -5.85 4.01
C ILE A 158 5.69 -6.25 4.44
N ALA A 159 4.91 -5.25 4.80
CA ALA A 159 3.46 -5.32 4.90
C ALA A 159 2.86 -4.29 3.94
N SER A 160 2.16 -4.76 2.92
CA SER A 160 1.41 -3.93 1.98
C SER A 160 -0.02 -3.78 2.49
N LEU A 161 -0.37 -2.59 2.98
CA LEU A 161 -1.72 -2.26 3.41
C LEU A 161 -2.47 -1.66 2.22
N SER A 162 -3.41 -2.42 1.65
CA SER A 162 -4.14 -2.00 0.47
C SER A 162 -5.03 -0.79 0.75
N ALA A 163 -5.30 0.02 -0.27
CA ALA A 163 -6.20 1.16 -0.17
C ALA A 163 -7.61 0.75 0.30
N ARG A 164 -8.08 -0.43 -0.14
CA ARG A 164 -9.33 -1.04 0.32
C ARG A 164 -9.29 -1.35 1.81
N SER A 165 -8.27 -2.04 2.31
CA SER A 165 -8.18 -2.41 3.73
C SER A 165 -8.07 -1.17 4.61
N ILE A 166 -7.27 -0.18 4.20
CA ILE A 166 -7.15 1.09 4.91
C ILE A 166 -8.53 1.76 5.00
N GLY A 167 -9.23 1.91 3.87
CA GLY A 167 -10.56 2.50 3.83
C GLY A 167 -11.57 1.75 4.68
N ALA A 168 -11.64 0.42 4.54
CA ALA A 168 -12.57 -0.43 5.28
C ALA A 168 -12.37 -0.37 6.81
N ASN A 169 -11.11 -0.24 7.26
CA ASN A 169 -10.80 -0.12 8.68
C ASN A 169 -11.05 1.29 9.24
N MET A 170 -10.76 2.33 8.46
CA MET A 170 -10.98 3.73 8.87
C MET A 170 -12.46 4.13 8.85
N LEU A 171 -13.25 3.54 7.96
CA LEU A 171 -14.68 3.81 7.80
C LEU A 171 -15.57 2.78 8.52
N ARG A 172 -14.98 1.94 9.38
CA ARG A 172 -15.72 0.93 10.15
C ARG A 172 -16.65 1.61 11.16
N SER A 173 -17.90 1.20 11.14
CA SER A 173 -18.90 1.60 12.14
C SER A 173 -18.59 1.04 13.55
N GLY A 174 -18.74 1.86 14.59
CA GLY A 174 -18.70 1.44 16.00
C GLY A 174 -17.32 1.14 16.59
N SER A 175 -16.23 1.22 15.81
CA SER A 175 -14.86 1.21 16.34
C SER A 175 -13.90 1.80 15.32
N SER A 176 -13.25 2.91 15.67
CA SER A 176 -12.30 3.57 14.78
C SER A 176 -10.93 2.88 14.83
N TYR A 177 -10.63 2.06 13.81
CA TYR A 177 -9.27 1.55 13.60
C TYR A 177 -8.49 2.51 12.70
N ASN A 178 -7.98 3.57 13.31
CA ASN A 178 -7.32 4.66 12.59
C ASN A 178 -5.99 4.23 11.91
N LEU A 179 -5.50 5.07 11.00
CA LEU A 179 -4.30 4.78 10.21
C LEU A 179 -3.05 4.57 11.08
N ASN A 180 -2.91 5.31 12.19
CA ASN A 180 -1.77 5.16 13.09
C ASN A 180 -1.82 3.80 13.82
N ALA A 181 -2.99 3.36 14.26
CA ALA A 181 -3.15 2.04 14.88
C ALA A 181 -2.82 0.92 13.87
N GLN A 182 -3.32 1.01 12.64
CA GLN A 182 -2.99 0.11 11.54
C GLN A 182 -1.48 0.04 11.27
N ALA A 183 -0.82 1.19 11.21
CA ALA A 183 0.62 1.32 11.04
C ALA A 183 1.44 0.65 12.17
N GLN A 184 1.04 0.91 13.42
CA GLN A 184 1.73 0.38 14.58
C GLN A 184 1.55 -1.14 14.73
N ASP A 185 0.42 -1.69 14.29
CA ASP A 185 0.18 -3.14 14.26
C ASP A 185 0.98 -3.82 13.16
N ALA A 186 0.96 -3.26 11.94
CA ALA A 186 1.77 -3.75 10.83
C ALA A 186 3.27 -3.82 11.18
N THR A 187 3.78 -2.77 11.83
CA THR A 187 5.16 -2.75 12.34
C THR A 187 5.42 -3.88 13.35
N ALA A 188 4.53 -4.02 14.34
CA ALA A 188 4.69 -5.05 15.36
C ALA A 188 4.66 -6.47 14.76
N ASP A 189 3.77 -6.73 13.81
CA ASP A 189 3.64 -8.03 13.16
C ASP A 189 4.85 -8.36 12.28
N LEU A 190 5.42 -7.39 11.58
CA LEU A 190 6.66 -7.59 10.83
C LEU A 190 7.82 -7.95 11.76
N VAL A 191 8.01 -7.21 12.85
CA VAL A 191 9.10 -7.49 13.82
C VAL A 191 8.91 -8.87 14.46
N ARG A 192 7.69 -9.20 14.91
CA ARG A 192 7.37 -10.55 15.43
C ARG A 192 7.66 -11.63 14.40
N GLY A 193 7.25 -11.42 13.14
CA GLY A 193 7.45 -12.37 12.06
C GLY A 193 8.93 -12.59 11.74
N VAL A 194 9.78 -11.57 11.85
CA VAL A 194 11.23 -11.72 11.71
C VAL A 194 11.83 -12.54 12.87
N MET A 195 11.50 -12.19 14.12
CA MET A 195 11.97 -12.92 15.30
C MET A 195 11.51 -14.39 15.30
N ALA A 196 10.26 -14.66 14.89
CA ALA A 196 9.70 -16.00 14.80
C ALA A 196 10.42 -16.89 13.76
N ARG A 197 11.16 -16.30 12.82
CA ARG A 197 11.98 -17.01 11.82
C ARG A 197 13.41 -17.29 12.33
N GLY A 198 13.69 -17.03 13.61
CA GLY A 198 14.95 -17.39 14.26
C GLY A 198 16.03 -16.32 14.25
N VAL A 199 15.71 -15.10 13.80
CA VAL A 199 16.66 -13.97 13.79
C VAL A 199 16.79 -13.38 15.20
N ASP A 200 18.02 -13.27 15.72
CA ASP A 200 18.30 -12.70 17.05
C ASP A 200 18.29 -11.16 17.01
N VAL A 201 17.11 -10.56 16.86
CA VAL A 201 16.95 -9.09 16.82
C VAL A 201 17.18 -8.49 18.20
N ARG A 202 18.21 -7.64 18.32
CA ARG A 202 18.62 -6.98 19.58
C ARG A 202 18.37 -5.49 19.60
N GLU A 203 18.36 -4.85 18.43
CA GLU A 203 18.13 -3.41 18.32
C GLU A 203 17.10 -3.15 17.24
N ILE A 204 16.12 -2.31 17.54
CA ILE A 204 15.05 -1.92 16.62
C ILE A 204 15.07 -0.40 16.50
N TYR A 205 15.21 0.09 15.28
CA TYR A 205 15.17 1.50 14.92
C TYR A 205 13.96 1.75 14.03
N VAL A 206 13.16 2.77 14.36
CA VAL A 206 11.89 3.03 13.68
C VAL A 206 11.79 4.50 13.31
N ASP A 207 11.44 4.79 12.05
CA ASP A 207 11.05 6.14 11.65
C ASP A 207 9.62 6.45 12.09
N THR A 208 9.38 7.71 12.44
CA THR A 208 8.04 8.18 12.76
C THR A 208 7.81 9.61 12.32
N VAL A 209 6.60 9.86 11.83
CA VAL A 209 6.07 11.21 11.58
C VAL A 209 5.59 11.91 12.87
N GLY A 210 5.22 11.13 13.89
CA GLY A 210 4.58 11.60 15.12
C GLY A 210 5.53 11.78 16.31
N PRO A 211 5.00 12.08 17.51
CA PRO A 211 5.77 12.09 18.75
C PRO A 211 6.34 10.68 19.05
N PRO A 212 7.67 10.51 19.17
CA PRO A 212 8.27 9.18 19.30
C PRO A 212 7.96 8.44 20.61
N ALA A 213 7.75 9.17 21.72
CA ALA A 213 7.74 8.59 23.06
C ALA A 213 6.66 7.51 23.28
N ALA A 214 5.41 7.79 22.87
CA ALA A 214 4.31 6.84 23.04
C ALA A 214 4.51 5.58 22.19
N TYR A 215 4.99 5.77 20.96
CA TYR A 215 5.24 4.67 20.04
C TYR A 215 6.41 3.79 20.51
N GLN A 216 7.50 4.41 20.96
CA GLN A 216 8.63 3.70 21.54
C GLN A 216 8.22 2.90 22.78
N ALA A 217 7.47 3.50 23.70
CA ALA A 217 6.99 2.80 24.90
C ALA A 217 6.11 1.59 24.56
N ARG A 218 5.26 1.71 23.53
CA ARG A 218 4.44 0.60 23.03
C ARG A 218 5.30 -0.52 22.47
N LEU A 219 6.21 -0.23 21.55
CA LEU A 219 7.09 -1.23 20.94
C LEU A 219 8.04 -1.86 21.97
N GLN A 220 8.60 -1.07 22.88
CA GLN A 220 9.47 -1.57 23.95
C GLN A 220 8.75 -2.56 24.87
N ARG A 221 7.45 -2.38 25.10
CA ARG A 221 6.61 -3.33 25.85
C ARG A 221 6.38 -4.63 25.08
N LEU A 222 6.23 -4.55 23.76
CA LEU A 222 6.05 -5.72 22.88
C LEU A 222 7.34 -6.51 22.69
N PHE A 223 8.49 -5.83 22.71
CA PHE A 223 9.81 -6.40 22.46
C PHE A 223 10.78 -6.12 23.63
N PRO A 224 10.52 -6.65 24.83
CA PRO A 224 11.27 -6.30 26.04
C PRO A 224 12.75 -6.74 26.01
N THR A 225 13.10 -7.71 25.16
CA THR A 225 14.46 -8.23 25.01
C THR A 225 15.30 -7.45 23.99
N ALA A 226 14.69 -6.54 23.24
CA ALA A 226 15.37 -5.69 22.27
C ALA A 226 15.42 -4.24 22.76
N ARG A 227 16.47 -3.51 22.39
CA ARG A 227 16.54 -2.06 22.57
C ARG A 227 15.75 -1.39 21.46
N VAL A 228 14.69 -0.67 21.79
CA VAL A 228 13.85 0.03 20.81
C VAL A 228 14.15 1.52 20.82
N THR A 229 14.45 2.06 19.65
CA THR A 229 14.63 3.49 19.40
C THR A 229 13.65 3.94 18.33
N VAL A 230 12.79 4.90 18.65
CA VAL A 230 11.91 5.56 17.67
C VAL A 230 12.39 7.00 17.53
N ALA A 231 12.61 7.44 16.31
CA ALA A 231 13.10 8.79 16.04
C ALA A 231 12.38 9.37 14.80
N LYS A 232 12.38 10.70 14.70
CA LYS A 232 11.98 11.38 13.46
C LYS A 232 13.18 11.41 12.52
N LYS A 233 12.95 11.26 11.22
CA LYS A 233 14.03 11.24 10.21
C LYS A 233 15.06 10.16 10.53
N ALA A 234 14.57 9.01 11.02
CA ALA A 234 15.41 7.92 11.47
C ALA A 234 16.15 7.27 10.30
N ASP A 235 15.61 7.36 9.08
CA ASP A 235 16.25 6.99 7.82
C ASP A 235 17.56 7.78 7.58
N SER A 236 17.60 9.06 7.91
CA SER A 236 18.82 9.88 7.86
C SER A 236 19.83 9.55 8.97
N LEU A 237 19.38 8.92 10.06
CA LEU A 237 20.19 8.67 11.27
C LEU A 237 20.74 7.24 11.33
N TYR A 238 19.97 6.27 10.83
CA TYR A 238 20.21 4.85 11.00
C TYR A 238 20.18 4.15 9.63
N PRO A 239 21.30 3.58 9.16
CA PRO A 239 21.38 2.96 7.82
C PRO A 239 20.40 1.81 7.61
N CYS A 240 20.09 1.05 8.66
CA CYS A 240 19.10 -0.02 8.58
C CYS A 240 17.68 0.53 8.33
N VAL A 241 17.37 1.73 8.82
CA VAL A 241 16.10 2.43 8.55
C VAL A 241 16.11 2.97 7.12
N SER A 242 17.22 3.54 6.64
CA SER A 242 17.38 3.91 5.22
C SER A 242 17.18 2.72 4.28
N ALA A 243 17.74 1.55 4.62
CA ALA A 243 17.53 0.32 3.86
C ALA A 243 16.07 -0.18 3.90
N ALA A 244 15.39 -0.08 5.05
CA ALA A 244 13.97 -0.36 5.16
C ALA A 244 13.13 0.60 4.29
N SER A 245 13.52 1.88 4.23
CA SER A 245 12.93 2.90 3.37
C SER A 245 12.97 2.51 1.89
N VAL A 246 14.13 2.04 1.43
CA VAL A 246 14.32 1.54 0.05
C VAL A 246 13.37 0.37 -0.22
N CYS A 247 13.30 -0.61 0.70
CA CYS A 247 12.40 -1.76 0.55
C CYS A 247 10.93 -1.35 0.46
N ALA A 248 10.50 -0.42 1.32
CA ALA A 248 9.13 0.10 1.34
C ALA A 248 8.79 0.88 0.05
N LYS A 249 9.63 1.85 -0.34
CA LYS A 249 9.37 2.72 -1.49
C LYS A 249 9.42 1.96 -2.81
N VAL A 250 10.41 1.07 -3.03
CA VAL A 250 10.49 0.27 -4.26
C VAL A 250 9.29 -0.68 -4.38
N THR A 251 8.88 -1.31 -3.28
CA THR A 251 7.68 -2.16 -3.26
C THR A 251 6.41 -1.34 -3.55
N ARG A 252 6.25 -0.17 -2.94
CA ARG A 252 5.11 0.73 -3.18
C ARG A 252 5.04 1.18 -4.64
N ASP A 253 6.16 1.59 -5.21
CA ASP A 253 6.24 2.08 -6.60
C ASP A 253 5.91 0.94 -7.58
N ALA A 254 6.41 -0.28 -7.35
CA ALA A 254 6.08 -1.45 -8.15
C ALA A 254 4.60 -1.87 -8.01
N ALA A 255 4.03 -1.80 -6.80
CA ALA A 255 2.61 -2.10 -6.57
C ALA A 255 1.68 -1.12 -7.30
N LEU A 256 2.05 0.18 -7.33
CA LEU A 256 1.36 1.15 -8.18
C LEU A 256 1.47 0.80 -9.66
N GLY A 257 2.64 0.40 -10.14
CA GLY A 257 2.82 -0.08 -11.51
C GLY A 257 1.85 -1.22 -11.86
N VAL A 258 1.75 -2.23 -10.98
CA VAL A 258 0.82 -3.36 -11.13
C VAL A 258 -0.64 -2.90 -11.21
N LEU A 259 -1.07 -2.02 -10.29
CA LEU A 259 -2.45 -1.51 -10.28
C LEU A 259 -2.74 -0.69 -11.56
N TYR A 260 -1.79 0.11 -12.03
CA TYR A 260 -1.94 0.93 -13.23
C TYR A 260 -2.11 0.05 -14.46
N GLU A 261 -1.20 -0.91 -14.66
CA GLU A 261 -1.24 -1.85 -15.78
C GLU A 261 -2.51 -2.70 -15.76
N GLY A 262 -2.94 -3.16 -14.58
CA GLY A 262 -4.20 -3.88 -14.40
C GLY A 262 -5.41 -3.07 -14.87
N ARG A 263 -5.44 -1.78 -14.53
CA ARG A 263 -6.53 -0.88 -14.94
C ARG A 263 -6.49 -0.58 -16.44
N SER A 264 -5.32 -0.34 -17.02
CA SER A 264 -5.18 -0.09 -18.47
C SER A 264 -5.65 -1.31 -19.28
N ARG A 265 -5.37 -2.53 -18.82
CA ARG A 265 -5.87 -3.76 -19.44
C ARG A 265 -7.40 -3.89 -19.34
N ALA A 266 -7.98 -3.59 -18.17
CA ALA A 266 -9.44 -3.61 -18.00
C ALA A 266 -10.15 -2.55 -18.87
N GLY A 267 -9.57 -1.35 -18.97
CA GLY A 267 -10.05 -0.27 -19.82
C GLY A 267 -10.01 -0.62 -21.32
N ALA A 268 -8.90 -1.19 -21.80
CA ALA A 268 -8.76 -1.64 -23.17
C ALA A 268 -9.75 -2.77 -23.53
N GLY A 269 -10.00 -3.70 -22.61
CA GLY A 269 -11.02 -4.75 -22.77
C GLY A 269 -12.44 -4.19 -22.92
N SER A 270 -12.78 -3.16 -22.13
CA SER A 270 -14.08 -2.51 -22.19
C SER A 270 -14.26 -1.70 -23.50
N ARG A 271 -13.22 -1.00 -23.97
CA ARG A 271 -13.21 -0.30 -25.28
C ARG A 271 -13.39 -1.28 -26.45
N LYS A 272 -12.69 -2.43 -26.43
CA LYS A 272 -12.79 -3.46 -27.47
C LYS A 272 -14.16 -4.15 -27.51
N ARG A 273 -14.80 -4.36 -26.36
CA ARG A 273 -16.19 -4.85 -26.28
C ARG A 273 -17.17 -3.83 -26.85
N LYS A 274 -17.03 -2.55 -26.50
CA LYS A 274 -17.89 -1.48 -27.00
C LYS A 274 -17.77 -1.27 -28.51
N LEU A 275 -16.57 -1.43 -29.09
CA LEU A 275 -16.37 -1.42 -30.54
C LEU A 275 -17.10 -2.59 -31.23
N ARG A 276 -17.00 -3.80 -30.66
CA ARG A 276 -17.69 -4.99 -31.20
C ARG A 276 -19.20 -4.93 -31.10
N GLU A 277 -19.73 -4.30 -30.05
CA GLU A 277 -21.17 -4.08 -29.89
C GLU A 277 -21.68 -2.96 -30.84
N GLY A 278 -20.87 -1.93 -31.10
CA GLY A 278 -21.19 -0.87 -32.06
C GLY A 278 -21.14 -1.30 -33.54
N GLU A 279 -20.39 -2.35 -33.88
CA GLU A 279 -20.36 -2.95 -35.22
C GLU A 279 -21.55 -3.90 -35.47
N GLY A 280 -22.36 -4.21 -34.46
CA GLY A 280 -23.51 -5.12 -34.54
C GLY A 280 -24.86 -4.48 -34.91
N GLU A 281 -24.98 -3.15 -34.90
CA GLU A 281 -26.24 -2.43 -35.16
C GLU A 281 -26.25 -1.66 -36.50
N GLY A 282 -25.43 -2.08 -37.46
CA GLY A 282 -25.27 -1.40 -38.75
C GLY A 282 -25.58 -2.25 -39.97
N GLN A 283 -26.68 -3.01 -40.01
CA GLN A 283 -27.16 -3.61 -41.27
C GLN A 283 -28.61 -4.12 -41.19
N SER A 284 -29.56 -3.27 -41.60
CA SER A 284 -30.79 -3.65 -42.33
C SER A 284 -31.73 -2.45 -42.38
N GLU A 285 -31.72 -1.70 -43.48
CA GLU A 285 -32.94 -1.42 -44.25
C GLU A 285 -32.56 -0.69 -45.54
N GLY A 286 -32.80 -1.37 -46.67
CA GLY A 286 -32.73 -0.80 -48.00
C GLY A 286 -34.00 -0.03 -48.33
N GLY A 287 -33.85 1.15 -48.92
CA GLY A 287 -34.94 1.95 -49.48
C GLY A 287 -34.43 2.87 -50.58
N GLU A 288 -34.90 2.64 -51.80
CA GLU A 288 -34.43 3.22 -53.05
C GLU A 288 -35.01 4.63 -53.34
N LYS A 289 -34.11 5.55 -53.78
CA LYS A 289 -34.26 6.81 -54.56
C LYS A 289 -35.61 7.55 -54.61
N ARG A 290 -35.51 8.90 -54.47
CA ARG A 290 -35.97 9.85 -55.52
C ARG A 290 -35.28 11.23 -55.45
N ARG A 291 -34.91 11.72 -56.63
CA ARG A 291 -34.17 12.97 -56.93
C ARG A 291 -35.06 14.22 -56.93
N ARG A 292 -34.51 15.33 -56.41
CA ARG A 292 -34.72 16.77 -56.79
C ARG A 292 -33.78 17.57 -55.87
N GLY A 293 -32.92 18.53 -56.23
CA GLY A 293 -32.63 19.34 -57.41
C GLY A 293 -32.33 20.77 -56.91
N GLY A 294 -31.11 21.29 -57.17
CA GLY A 294 -30.62 22.66 -56.85
C GLY A 294 -29.90 22.76 -55.50
N GLU A 295 -28.77 23.46 -55.31
CA GLU A 295 -27.92 24.36 -56.10
C GLU A 295 -26.50 24.28 -55.51
N GLU A 296 -25.49 24.57 -56.35
CA GLU A 296 -24.06 24.57 -56.04
C GLU A 296 -23.66 25.89 -55.37
N GLU A 297 -22.89 25.83 -54.28
CA GLU A 297 -21.95 26.89 -53.90
C GLU A 297 -20.64 26.23 -53.44
N GLU A 298 -19.57 26.55 -54.17
CA GLU A 298 -18.18 26.10 -53.97
C GLU A 298 -17.47 26.98 -52.93
N GLU A 299 -16.69 26.30 -52.09
CA GLU A 299 -15.37 26.64 -51.55
C GLU A 299 -15.14 27.93 -50.73
N GLU A 300 -14.71 27.75 -49.47
CA GLU A 300 -13.35 28.15 -49.06
C GLU A 300 -12.89 27.26 -47.88
N GLU A 301 -11.91 26.40 -48.14
CA GLU A 301 -11.14 25.65 -47.16
C GLU A 301 -10.19 26.59 -46.40
N GLU A 302 -10.37 26.75 -45.09
CA GLU A 302 -9.24 27.05 -44.20
C GLU A 302 -8.88 25.77 -43.43
N GLY A 303 -7.78 25.16 -43.88
CA GLY A 303 -7.15 24.01 -43.27
C GLY A 303 -6.68 24.31 -41.85
N GLY A 304 -7.42 23.80 -40.87
CA GLY A 304 -6.90 23.48 -39.55
C GLY A 304 -6.56 22.00 -39.51
N GLU A 305 -5.34 21.63 -39.93
CA GLU A 305 -4.75 20.33 -39.62
C GLU A 305 -4.53 20.22 -38.09
N GLY A 306 -5.62 20.04 -37.35
CA GLY A 306 -5.57 19.45 -36.03
C GLY A 306 -5.37 17.95 -36.19
N ARG A 307 -4.15 17.54 -36.56
CA ARG A 307 -3.68 16.19 -36.24
C ARG A 307 -3.89 16.06 -34.74
N GLY A 308 -4.94 15.32 -34.37
CA GLY A 308 -5.14 14.91 -32.99
C GLY A 308 -3.89 14.16 -32.59
N GLU A 309 -3.00 14.85 -31.89
CA GLU A 309 -2.01 14.22 -31.06
C GLU A 309 -2.79 13.21 -30.23
N GLU A 310 -2.58 11.93 -30.49
CA GLU A 310 -2.90 10.88 -29.55
C GLU A 310 -2.21 11.30 -28.26
N GLN A 311 -2.96 11.94 -27.35
CA GLN A 311 -2.46 12.33 -26.04
C GLN A 311 -1.89 11.04 -25.45
N GLU A 312 -0.57 10.94 -25.37
CA GLU A 312 0.12 9.94 -24.57
C GLU A 312 -0.69 9.83 -23.28
N GLU A 313 -1.25 8.64 -23.00
CA GLU A 313 -2.11 8.44 -21.83
C GLU A 313 -1.35 8.92 -20.61
N GLN A 314 -1.61 10.16 -20.18
CA GLN A 314 -0.91 10.77 -19.06
C GLN A 314 -1.17 9.85 -17.87
N GLY A 315 -0.10 9.22 -17.36
CA GLY A 315 -0.19 8.33 -16.21
C GLY A 315 -0.89 9.02 -15.03
N TRP A 316 -1.36 8.25 -14.06
CA TRP A 316 -2.14 8.78 -12.92
C TRP A 316 -1.33 9.60 -11.90
N GLY A 317 -0.10 9.99 -12.24
CA GLY A 317 0.80 10.78 -11.41
C GLY A 317 1.41 10.01 -10.24
N SER A 318 1.84 10.75 -9.23
CA SER A 318 2.45 10.25 -7.99
C SER A 318 1.45 9.60 -7.02
N GLY A 319 0.15 9.79 -7.24
CA GLY A 319 -0.92 9.36 -6.32
C GLY A 319 -1.19 10.31 -5.16
N TYR A 320 -0.41 11.39 -4.98
CA TYR A 320 -0.70 12.42 -3.97
C TYR A 320 -1.80 13.37 -4.42
N PRO A 321 -2.67 13.86 -3.50
CA PRO A 321 -3.66 14.88 -3.83
C PRO A 321 -3.09 16.20 -4.36
N SER A 322 -1.83 16.52 -4.05
CA SER A 322 -1.13 17.71 -4.54
C SER A 322 -0.66 17.59 -5.99
N ASP A 323 -0.65 16.40 -6.58
CA ASP A 323 -0.29 16.19 -7.99
C ASP A 323 -1.50 16.46 -8.89
N ALA A 324 -1.35 17.42 -9.80
CA ALA A 324 -2.38 17.78 -10.77
C ALA A 324 -2.79 16.58 -11.67
N ARG A 325 -1.84 15.69 -12.01
CA ARG A 325 -2.14 14.49 -12.80
C ARG A 325 -3.00 13.50 -12.01
N CYS A 326 -2.72 13.34 -10.72
CA CYS A 326 -3.50 12.48 -9.83
C CYS A 326 -4.94 12.97 -9.69
N THR A 327 -5.14 14.26 -9.39
CA THR A 327 -6.49 14.83 -9.23
C THR A 327 -7.28 14.86 -10.54
N ALA A 328 -6.62 15.16 -11.66
CA ALA A 328 -7.25 15.07 -12.98
C ALA A 328 -7.67 13.63 -13.30
N TRP A 329 -6.82 12.65 -12.99
CA TRP A 329 -7.12 11.24 -13.20
C TRP A 329 -8.28 10.77 -12.31
N LEU A 330 -8.33 11.16 -11.03
CA LEU A 330 -9.42 10.81 -10.13
C LEU A 330 -10.77 11.27 -10.68
N ARG A 331 -10.87 12.54 -11.10
CA ARG A 331 -12.10 13.11 -11.70
C ARG A 331 -12.50 12.38 -12.98
N ARG A 332 -11.54 12.12 -13.86
CA ARG A 332 -11.80 11.47 -15.17
C ARG A 332 -12.28 10.02 -15.03
N ASN A 333 -11.81 9.31 -14.01
CA ASN A 333 -12.03 7.86 -13.88
C ASN A 333 -12.89 7.46 -12.68
N MET A 334 -13.72 8.39 -12.19
CA MET A 334 -14.71 8.13 -11.15
C MET A 334 -15.99 7.57 -11.79
N HIS A 335 -16.38 6.37 -11.40
CA HIS A 335 -17.67 5.80 -11.73
C HIS A 335 -18.77 6.45 -10.86
N PRO A 336 -19.92 6.86 -11.42
CA PRO A 336 -20.94 7.60 -10.66
C PRO A 336 -21.54 6.83 -9.48
N VAL A 337 -21.72 5.51 -9.62
CA VAL A 337 -22.22 4.63 -8.54
C VAL A 337 -21.08 4.09 -7.66
N PHE A 338 -20.08 3.42 -8.25
CA PHE A 338 -19.05 2.70 -7.51
C PHE A 338 -17.79 3.50 -7.15
N GLY A 339 -17.63 4.73 -7.64
CA GLY A 339 -16.40 5.50 -7.46
C GLY A 339 -15.22 4.88 -8.23
N TRP A 340 -14.16 4.49 -7.53
CA TRP A 340 -12.93 3.94 -8.13
C TRP A 340 -12.72 2.47 -7.79
N GLY A 341 -11.65 1.89 -8.34
CA GLY A 341 -11.26 0.51 -8.06
C GLY A 341 -10.45 0.36 -6.76
N PRO A 342 -9.82 -0.80 -6.55
CA PRO A 342 -9.01 -1.11 -5.37
C PRO A 342 -7.79 -0.20 -5.19
N GLU A 343 -7.44 0.60 -6.19
CA GLU A 343 -6.35 1.56 -6.14
C GLU A 343 -6.66 2.81 -5.30
N CYS A 344 -7.93 3.17 -5.07
CA CYS A 344 -8.29 4.43 -4.42
C CYS A 344 -8.59 4.27 -2.93
N ARG A 345 -8.08 5.18 -2.11
CA ARG A 345 -8.38 5.25 -0.68
C ARG A 345 -9.60 6.12 -0.43
N PHE A 346 -10.75 5.48 -0.27
CA PHE A 346 -12.03 6.17 -0.04
C PHE A 346 -12.09 6.97 1.27
N SER A 347 -11.24 6.64 2.26
CA SER A 347 -11.16 7.38 3.53
C SER A 347 -10.40 8.71 3.45
N TRP A 348 -9.83 9.07 2.28
CA TRP A 348 -9.12 10.34 2.10
C TRP A 348 -10.10 11.45 1.75
N GLY A 349 -9.88 12.65 2.32
CA GLY A 349 -10.73 13.82 2.09
C GLY A 349 -10.95 14.11 0.61
N THR A 350 -9.90 14.06 -0.22
CA THR A 350 -10.01 14.28 -1.67
C THR A 350 -10.94 13.28 -2.37
N ALA A 351 -10.94 12.01 -1.97
CA ALA A 351 -11.83 11.01 -2.54
C ALA A 351 -13.28 11.23 -2.08
N ARG A 352 -13.47 11.53 -0.78
CA ARG A 352 -14.77 11.87 -0.20
C ARG A 352 -15.40 13.08 -0.88
N ASP A 353 -14.66 14.18 -0.99
CA ASP A 353 -15.15 15.44 -1.57
C ASP A 353 -15.55 15.28 -3.05
N LEU A 354 -14.87 14.38 -3.79
CA LEU A 354 -15.22 14.05 -5.17
C LEU A 354 -16.49 13.18 -5.28
N LEU A 355 -16.71 12.26 -4.34
CA LEU A 355 -17.91 11.42 -4.29
C LEU A 355 -19.16 12.21 -3.85
N GLU A 356 -19.01 13.07 -2.85
CA GLU A 356 -20.09 13.92 -2.33
C GLU A 356 -20.37 15.14 -3.21
N GLY A 357 -19.39 15.50 -4.05
CA GLY A 357 -19.48 16.60 -4.99
C GLY A 357 -20.25 16.27 -6.28
N LYS A 358 -19.94 17.02 -7.34
CA LYS A 358 -20.56 16.83 -8.66
C LYS A 358 -19.89 15.65 -9.37
N GLY A 359 -20.53 14.48 -9.30
CA GLY A 359 -20.15 13.32 -10.12
C GLY A 359 -20.52 11.97 -9.50
N GLY A 360 -20.66 11.89 -8.18
CA GLY A 360 -21.15 10.71 -7.48
C GLY A 360 -22.67 10.73 -7.29
N VAL A 361 -23.27 9.54 -7.18
CA VAL A 361 -24.63 9.38 -6.68
C VAL A 361 -24.57 9.48 -5.15
N ARG A 362 -25.50 10.24 -4.54
CA ARG A 362 -25.59 10.34 -3.08
C ARG A 362 -25.95 8.97 -2.50
N VAL A 363 -25.12 8.48 -1.58
CA VAL A 363 -25.33 7.25 -0.82
C VAL A 363 -25.61 7.62 0.63
N GLU A 364 -26.72 7.12 1.17
CA GLU A 364 -27.07 7.26 2.57
C GLU A 364 -26.78 5.94 3.29
N TRP A 365 -25.89 6.00 4.27
CA TRP A 365 -25.58 4.86 5.12
C TRP A 365 -26.46 4.91 6.36
N PRO A 366 -26.96 3.76 6.86
CA PRO A 366 -27.66 3.72 8.14
C PRO A 366 -26.77 4.36 9.20
N ALA A 367 -27.28 5.38 9.89
CA ALA A 367 -26.57 5.97 11.01
C ALA A 367 -26.29 4.87 12.04
N VAL A 368 -25.03 4.54 12.22
CA VAL A 368 -24.64 3.90 13.46
C VAL A 368 -24.65 5.00 14.49
N ALA A 369 -25.41 4.79 15.56
CA ALA A 369 -25.30 5.65 16.72
C ALA A 369 -23.82 5.75 17.07
N ASP A 370 -23.28 6.97 16.95
CA ASP A 370 -22.04 7.27 17.62
C ASP A 370 -22.26 6.94 19.10
N ASP A 371 -21.29 6.34 19.77
CA ASP A 371 -21.40 6.02 21.20
C ASP A 371 -21.58 7.30 22.09
N ASP A 372 -21.59 8.49 21.47
CA ASP A 372 -21.87 9.80 22.07
C ASP A 372 -23.30 10.32 21.82
N ASP A 373 -24.14 9.62 21.05
CA ASP A 373 -25.54 9.98 20.81
C ASP A 373 -26.45 9.02 21.60
N GLU A 374 -26.91 9.45 22.78
CA GLU A 374 -27.79 8.70 23.71
C GLU A 374 -29.19 8.36 23.12
N GLY A 375 -29.36 8.36 21.79
CA GLY A 375 -30.67 8.38 21.13
C GLY A 375 -31.00 7.26 20.14
N MET A 376 -30.05 6.48 19.61
CA MET A 376 -30.37 5.53 18.55
C MET A 376 -29.80 4.13 18.84
N SER A 377 -30.68 3.14 18.96
CA SER A 377 -30.31 1.75 19.28
C SER A 377 -29.69 1.03 18.08
N ARG A 378 -28.76 0.10 18.34
CA ARG A 378 -28.09 -0.70 17.31
C ARG A 378 -29.11 -1.60 16.61
N LEU A 379 -28.86 -1.99 15.35
CA LEU A 379 -29.74 -2.93 14.61
C LEU A 379 -29.94 -4.26 15.36
N THR A 380 -29.00 -4.64 16.23
CA THR A 380 -29.10 -5.80 17.12
C THR A 380 -30.12 -5.62 18.24
N ASP A 381 -30.39 -4.38 18.67
CA ASP A 381 -31.34 -4.08 19.75
C ASP A 381 -32.79 -4.22 19.28
N PHE A 382 -33.03 -4.01 17.97
CA PHE A 382 -34.34 -4.28 17.33
C PHE A 382 -34.75 -5.75 17.39
N PHE A 383 -33.81 -6.69 17.53
CA PHE A 383 -34.12 -8.12 17.67
C PHE A 383 -34.31 -8.55 19.14
N VAL A 384 -33.96 -7.70 20.10
CA VAL A 384 -33.95 -8.04 21.54
C VAL A 384 -35.09 -7.37 22.29
N ASP A 385 -35.57 -6.20 21.85
CA ASP A 385 -36.59 -5.43 22.58
C ASP A 385 -37.93 -5.27 21.81
N ALA A 386 -38.54 -6.40 21.45
CA ALA A 386 -39.92 -6.43 20.93
C ALA A 386 -41.00 -6.25 22.03
N GLY A 387 -40.59 -5.88 23.26
CA GLY A 387 -41.45 -5.91 24.44
C GLY A 387 -42.08 -4.57 24.83
N ALA A 388 -41.48 -3.42 24.51
CA ALA A 388 -41.98 -2.16 25.03
C ALA A 388 -41.45 -0.91 24.29
N ARG A 389 -42.14 -0.44 23.24
CA ARG A 389 -42.18 1.01 22.94
C ARG A 389 -43.31 1.38 21.97
N GLU A 390 -43.88 2.55 22.25
CA GLU A 390 -45.13 3.11 21.73
C GLU A 390 -44.95 3.73 20.33
N LYS A 391 -45.67 3.16 19.36
CA LYS A 391 -46.46 3.71 18.23
C LYS A 391 -46.18 5.03 17.49
N ASP A 392 -45.10 5.79 17.68
CA ASP A 392 -44.94 7.08 16.96
C ASP A 392 -43.61 7.27 16.18
N ALA A 393 -42.80 6.21 15.98
CA ALA A 393 -41.55 6.30 15.20
C ALA A 393 -41.51 5.39 13.95
N ASP A 394 -42.66 4.85 13.53
CA ASP A 394 -42.72 3.72 12.58
C ASP A 394 -43.13 4.10 11.15
N GLU A 395 -42.67 5.24 10.63
CA GLU A 395 -42.91 5.60 9.22
C GLU A 395 -41.99 4.84 8.24
N LEU A 396 -40.85 4.32 8.71
CA LEU A 396 -39.90 3.53 7.89
C LEU A 396 -40.07 2.01 8.04
N GLY A 397 -40.60 1.52 9.17
CA GLY A 397 -40.85 0.08 9.39
C GLY A 397 -42.06 -0.44 8.63
N SER A 398 -42.98 0.42 8.19
CA SER A 398 -44.12 0.00 7.36
C SER A 398 -43.80 -0.15 5.86
N TRP A 399 -42.63 0.31 5.38
CA TRP A 399 -42.33 0.32 3.93
C TRP A 399 -42.01 -1.08 3.37
N PHE A 400 -41.33 -1.93 4.14
CA PHE A 400 -40.94 -3.29 3.73
C PHE A 400 -41.85 -4.41 4.28
N GLY A 401 -42.98 -4.03 4.86
CA GLY A 401 -43.91 -4.95 5.51
C GLY A 401 -43.56 -5.19 6.98
N THR A 402 -44.58 -5.57 7.74
CA THR A 402 -44.50 -5.82 9.18
C THR A 402 -43.73 -7.12 9.43
N PRO A 403 -42.86 -7.19 10.46
CA PRO A 403 -42.25 -8.46 10.89
C PRO A 403 -43.35 -9.51 11.11
N ALA A 404 -43.18 -10.69 10.51
CA ALA A 404 -44.13 -11.79 10.70
C ALA A 404 -44.08 -12.23 12.18
N GLY A 405 -45.04 -11.75 12.97
CA GLY A 405 -45.25 -12.19 14.34
C GLY A 405 -45.81 -13.62 14.38
N LEU A 406 -45.89 -14.20 15.58
CA LEU A 406 -46.54 -15.50 15.80
C LEU A 406 -48.00 -15.57 15.33
N GLU A 407 -48.64 -14.43 15.08
CA GLU A 407 -49.99 -14.36 14.50
C GLU A 407 -50.04 -14.67 13.00
N ALA A 408 -48.89 -14.75 12.33
CA ALA A 408 -48.78 -15.14 10.93
C ALA A 408 -48.63 -16.66 10.72
N PHE A 409 -48.60 -17.46 11.80
CA PHE A 409 -48.44 -18.92 11.79
C PHE A 409 -49.55 -19.65 12.54
#